data_AF-A0A7W0ZCH5-F1
#
_entry.id   AF-A0A7W0ZCH5-F1
#
_cell.length_a   1.000
_cell.length_b   1.000
_cell.length_c   1.000
_cell.angle_alpha   90.00
_cell.angle_beta   90.00
_cell.angle_gamma   90.00
#
_symmetry.space_group_name_H-M   'P 1'
#
loop_
_entity.id
_entity.type
_entity.pdbx_description
1 polymer ?
#
loop_
_entity_poly.entity_id
_entity_poly.type
_entity_poly.pdbx_seq_one_letter_code
_entity_poly.pdbx_strand_id
1 'polypeptide(L)'
;MTERRHGQLDFLGGASVPYSKGLMARVLAAVGVQEDQAYELARRIEFDLAARRATAVDLDRMRELAIDLLGEGAGSRAVRRLQRYRDLQELDLPVILLVGGGTGTGKSTVATEVAYRLGITRVTSTDFVRQTMRAFFAKEFMPSIHYSSFEAALGLSKAEEEESGDVALLGFLDQTRNVLVGVEAALQRALDEGWSMVLEGVHLVPGMFETNLDRALVVQCVLAIHDEEIHRTHFWSRDLSSDGGRPVDRYMAALPEIRMIQDYIVERARRCDVPVIENESRDGGIGAVMELVLERAERIARVSR
;
A
#
# COMPACT_ATOMS: atom_id res chain seq x y z
N MET A 1 -20.62 12.91 -4.31
CA MET A 1 -19.57 13.23 -5.30
C MET A 1 -18.28 12.66 -4.75
N THR A 2 -17.72 11.66 -5.41
CA THR A 2 -16.38 11.13 -5.15
C THR A 2 -15.36 12.26 -5.32
N GLU A 3 -14.43 12.39 -4.37
CA GLU A 3 -13.33 13.32 -4.57
C GLU A 3 -12.49 12.78 -5.75
N ARG A 4 -12.35 13.57 -6.81
CA ARG A 4 -11.44 13.21 -7.89
C ARG A 4 -10.07 13.00 -7.27
N ARG A 5 -9.48 11.82 -7.50
CA ARG A 5 -8.08 11.57 -7.15
C ARG A 5 -7.25 12.70 -7.77
N HIS A 6 -6.40 13.34 -6.98
CA HIS A 6 -5.50 14.37 -7.48
C HIS A 6 -4.59 13.70 -8.53
N GLY A 7 -4.93 13.82 -9.81
CA GLY A 7 -4.26 12.98 -10.81
C GLY A 7 -5.02 12.69 -12.09
N GLN A 8 -6.30 13.09 -12.22
CA GLN A 8 -7.04 13.00 -13.49
C GLN A 8 -6.43 13.98 -14.50
N LEU A 9 -5.26 13.59 -14.98
CA LEU A 9 -4.33 14.38 -15.77
C LEU A 9 -4.36 13.75 -17.14
N ASP A 10 -4.80 14.50 -18.13
CA ASP A 10 -4.70 14.10 -19.53
C ASP A 10 -3.22 14.17 -19.95
N PHE A 11 -2.44 13.17 -19.50
CA PHE A 11 -1.00 13.14 -19.65
C PHE A 11 -0.58 12.84 -21.10
N LEU A 12 -1.50 12.33 -21.93
CA LEU A 12 -1.26 12.14 -23.36
C LEU A 12 -1.33 13.45 -24.15
N GLY A 13 -1.88 14.51 -23.55
CA GLY A 13 -2.19 15.75 -24.24
C GLY A 13 -3.47 15.64 -25.07
N GLY A 14 -3.99 16.79 -25.48
CA GLY A 14 -5.27 16.90 -26.18
C GLY A 14 -5.54 18.31 -26.68
N ALA A 15 -6.73 18.51 -27.24
CA ALA A 15 -7.15 19.84 -27.71
C ALA A 15 -7.35 20.84 -26.56
N SER A 16 -7.75 20.35 -25.38
CA SER A 16 -8.02 21.16 -24.19
C SER A 16 -6.83 21.29 -23.25
N VAL A 17 -5.88 20.35 -23.28
CA VAL A 17 -4.72 20.32 -22.39
C VAL A 17 -3.47 19.99 -23.21
N PRO A 18 -2.48 20.89 -23.31
CA PRO A 18 -1.27 20.59 -24.06
C PRO A 18 -0.46 19.49 -23.36
N TYR A 19 0.24 18.68 -24.15
CA TYR A 19 1.19 17.70 -23.64
C TYR A 19 2.24 18.37 -22.72
N SER A 20 2.54 17.71 -21.59
CA SER A 20 3.57 18.16 -20.65
C SER A 20 4.55 17.03 -20.37
N LYS A 21 5.83 17.23 -20.73
CA LYS A 21 6.89 16.25 -20.45
C LYS A 21 7.08 15.99 -18.96
N GLY A 22 6.91 17.01 -18.11
CA GLY A 22 7.06 16.86 -16.66
C GLY A 22 5.94 16.00 -16.08
N LEU A 23 4.72 16.16 -16.61
CA LEU A 23 3.59 15.31 -16.25
C LEU A 23 3.79 13.88 -16.74
N MET A 24 4.16 13.69 -18.01
CA MET A 24 4.42 12.36 -18.57
C MET A 24 5.53 11.64 -17.81
N ALA A 25 6.65 12.31 -17.52
CA ALA A 25 7.75 11.74 -16.75
C ALA A 25 7.30 11.28 -15.36
N ARG A 26 6.47 12.08 -14.66
CA ARG A 26 5.89 11.70 -13.37
C ARG A 26 4.98 10.47 -13.47
N VAL A 27 4.14 10.39 -14.50
CA VAL A 27 3.23 9.25 -14.70
C VAL A 27 4.02 7.99 -15.06
N LEU A 28 5.05 8.10 -15.91
CA LEU A 28 5.98 7.03 -16.23
C LEU A 28 6.71 6.50 -14.99
N ALA A 29 7.21 7.41 -14.14
CA ALA A 29 7.81 7.04 -12.87
C ALA A 29 6.80 6.36 -11.93
N ALA A 30 5.55 6.84 -11.89
CA ALA A 30 4.48 6.24 -11.09
C ALA A 30 4.19 4.78 -11.49
N VAL A 31 4.31 4.43 -12.78
CA VAL A 31 4.15 3.05 -13.27
C VAL A 31 5.43 2.22 -13.21
N GLY A 32 6.50 2.76 -12.63
CA GLY A 32 7.75 2.04 -12.34
C GLY A 32 8.82 2.11 -13.43
N VAL A 33 8.77 3.11 -14.31
CA VAL A 33 9.91 3.44 -15.18
C VAL A 33 10.95 4.21 -14.36
N GLN A 34 12.25 3.93 -14.54
CA GLN A 34 13.32 4.66 -13.84
C GLN A 34 13.27 6.15 -14.17
N GLU A 35 13.63 7.03 -13.23
CA GLU A 35 13.40 8.48 -13.37
C GLU A 35 14.10 9.08 -14.61
N ASP A 36 15.34 8.65 -14.87
CA ASP A 36 16.14 9.06 -16.03
C ASP A 36 15.48 8.64 -17.35
N GLN A 37 15.05 7.37 -17.42
CA GLN A 37 14.36 6.77 -18.54
C GLN A 37 12.97 7.39 -18.76
N ALA A 38 12.26 7.70 -17.69
CA ALA A 38 10.94 8.32 -17.70
C ALA A 38 11.01 9.74 -18.28
N TYR A 39 12.00 10.52 -17.84
CA TYR A 39 12.23 11.86 -18.37
C TYR A 39 12.66 11.83 -19.84
N GLU A 40 13.56 10.94 -20.21
CA GLU A 40 14.02 10.80 -21.60
C GLU A 40 12.90 10.34 -22.53
N LEU A 41 12.06 9.38 -22.12
CA LEU A 41 10.89 8.97 -22.90
C LEU A 41 9.90 10.13 -23.07
N ALA A 42 9.60 10.85 -21.99
CA ALA A 42 8.72 12.01 -22.03
C ALA A 42 9.25 13.11 -22.97
N ARG A 43 10.57 13.31 -23.00
CA ARG A 43 11.24 14.25 -23.90
C ARG A 43 11.18 13.79 -25.36
N ARG A 44 11.38 12.49 -25.64
CA ARG A 44 11.24 11.94 -27.00
C ARG A 44 9.82 12.09 -27.53
N ILE A 45 8.81 11.87 -26.69
CA ILE A 45 7.41 12.12 -27.02
C ILE A 45 7.18 13.61 -27.37
N GLU A 46 7.73 14.54 -26.58
CA GLU A 46 7.62 15.99 -26.86
C GLU A 46 8.18 16.35 -28.25
N PHE A 47 9.37 15.85 -28.59
CA PHE A 47 9.98 16.08 -29.89
C PHE A 47 9.19 15.46 -31.05
N ASP A 48 8.69 14.24 -30.85
CA ASP A 48 7.88 13.54 -31.85
C ASP A 48 6.56 14.27 -32.13
N LEU A 49 5.90 14.81 -31.09
CA LEU A 49 4.71 15.65 -31.23
C LEU A 49 4.99 16.94 -31.99
N ALA A 50 6.10 17.62 -31.65
CA ALA A 50 6.51 18.86 -32.33
C ALA A 50 6.81 18.63 -33.82
N ALA A 51 7.49 17.53 -34.15
CA ALA A 51 7.81 17.16 -35.53
C ALA A 51 6.54 16.86 -36.35
N ARG A 52 5.56 16.18 -35.74
CA ARG A 52 4.28 15.81 -36.38
C ARG A 52 3.24 16.93 -36.34
N ARG A 53 3.51 18.05 -35.67
CA ARG A 53 2.54 19.12 -35.35
C ARG A 53 1.27 18.57 -34.67
N ALA A 54 1.44 17.56 -33.82
CA ALA A 54 0.37 16.93 -33.07
C ALA A 54 0.32 17.49 -31.64
N THR A 55 -0.86 17.50 -31.03
CA THR A 55 -1.08 17.99 -29.65
C THR A 55 -1.22 16.85 -28.63
N ALA A 56 -1.34 15.61 -29.10
CA ALA A 56 -1.57 14.42 -28.30
C ALA A 56 -0.79 13.23 -28.85
N VAL A 57 -0.30 12.36 -27.96
CA VAL A 57 0.36 11.10 -28.32
C VAL A 57 -0.63 9.93 -28.17
N ASP A 58 -0.72 9.08 -29.19
CA ASP A 58 -1.46 7.82 -29.08
C ASP A 58 -0.59 6.71 -28.45
N LEU A 59 -1.26 5.67 -27.96
CA LEU A 59 -0.61 4.60 -27.21
C LEU A 59 0.29 3.71 -28.08
N ASP A 60 0.00 3.58 -29.38
CA ASP A 60 0.81 2.75 -30.28
C ASP A 60 2.13 3.46 -30.60
N ARG A 61 2.08 4.76 -30.90
CA ARG A 61 3.29 5.57 -31.09
C ARG A 61 4.11 5.68 -29.81
N MET A 62 3.46 5.81 -28.65
CA MET A 62 4.16 5.74 -27.37
C MET A 62 4.86 4.39 -27.18
N ARG A 63 4.22 3.28 -27.57
CA ARG A 63 4.83 1.95 -27.50
C ARG A 63 6.08 1.85 -28.36
N GLU A 64 6.04 2.34 -29.60
CA GLU A 64 7.22 2.39 -30.48
C GLU A 64 8.37 3.16 -29.82
N LEU A 65 8.12 4.39 -29.35
CA LEU A 65 9.14 5.21 -28.70
C LEU A 65 9.68 4.59 -27.41
N ALA A 66 8.82 3.90 -26.64
CA ALA A 66 9.21 3.21 -25.42
C ALA A 66 10.05 1.96 -25.72
N ILE A 67 9.73 1.20 -26.76
CA ILE A 67 10.50 0.04 -27.20
C ILE A 67 11.88 0.49 -27.71
N ASP A 68 11.93 1.58 -28.48
CA ASP A 68 13.19 2.13 -29.00
C ASP A 68 14.14 2.60 -27.89
N LEU A 69 13.60 3.08 -26.75
CA LEU A 69 14.41 3.55 -25.63
C LEU A 69 14.72 2.45 -24.60
N LEU A 70 13.73 1.64 -24.24
CA LEU A 70 13.78 0.70 -23.10
C LEU A 70 13.96 -0.76 -23.55
N GLY A 71 13.86 -1.03 -24.85
CA GLY A 71 13.81 -2.38 -25.42
C GLY A 71 12.41 -2.99 -25.39
N GLU A 72 12.18 -4.00 -26.23
CA GLU A 72 10.88 -4.66 -26.47
C GLU A 72 10.14 -5.01 -25.17
N GLY A 73 10.84 -5.67 -24.24
CA GLY A 73 10.24 -6.14 -23.00
C GLY A 73 9.87 -5.03 -22.02
N ALA A 74 10.78 -4.09 -21.75
CA ALA A 74 10.53 -3.03 -20.78
C ALA A 74 9.62 -1.94 -21.34
N GLY A 75 9.78 -1.57 -22.62
CA GLY A 75 8.93 -0.61 -23.31
C GLY A 75 7.47 -1.06 -23.37
N SER A 76 7.23 -2.30 -23.79
CA SER A 76 5.88 -2.87 -23.83
C SER A 76 5.23 -2.93 -22.44
N ARG A 77 6.00 -3.32 -21.40
CA ARG A 77 5.49 -3.33 -20.02
C ARG A 77 5.15 -1.93 -19.51
N ALA A 78 6.00 -0.94 -19.79
CA ALA A 78 5.77 0.44 -19.38
C ALA A 78 4.46 0.97 -19.96
N VAL A 79 4.25 0.84 -21.28
CA VAL A 79 3.03 1.32 -21.93
C VAL A 79 1.78 0.55 -21.48
N ARG A 80 1.87 -0.77 -21.29
CA ARG A 80 0.75 -1.54 -20.72
C ARG A 80 0.37 -1.05 -19.32
N ARG A 81 1.34 -0.75 -18.46
CA ARG A 81 1.06 -0.20 -17.12
C ARG A 81 0.50 1.21 -17.17
N LEU A 82 0.94 2.05 -18.10
CA LEU A 82 0.36 3.38 -18.33
C LEU A 82 -1.11 3.30 -18.73
N GLN A 83 -1.46 2.38 -19.62
CA GLN A 83 -2.84 2.13 -20.03
C GLN A 83 -3.70 1.76 -18.81
N ARG A 84 -3.24 0.79 -18.02
CA ARG A 84 -3.93 0.37 -16.79
C ARG A 84 -4.07 1.49 -15.77
N TYR A 85 -3.02 2.29 -15.62
CA TYR A 85 -3.01 3.43 -14.71
C TYR A 85 -4.03 4.49 -15.15
N ARG A 86 -4.15 4.73 -16.45
CA ARG A 86 -5.20 5.58 -17.02
C ARG A 86 -6.58 5.01 -16.77
N ASP A 87 -6.81 3.72 -17.05
CA ASP A 87 -8.10 3.07 -16.81
C ASP A 87 -8.51 3.21 -15.33
N LEU A 88 -7.55 3.01 -14.42
CA LEU A 88 -7.74 3.22 -12.98
C LEU A 88 -8.14 4.67 -12.65
N GLN A 89 -7.57 5.67 -13.32
CA GLN A 89 -7.91 7.11 -13.14
C GLN A 89 -9.31 7.46 -13.70
N GLU A 90 -9.78 6.71 -14.68
CA GLU A 90 -11.11 6.88 -15.29
C GLU A 90 -12.22 6.17 -14.49
N LEU A 91 -11.87 5.25 -13.57
CA LEU A 91 -12.84 4.63 -12.65
C LEU A 91 -13.43 5.65 -11.68
N ASP A 92 -14.77 5.80 -11.71
CA ASP A 92 -15.54 6.62 -10.75
C ASP A 92 -15.77 5.91 -9.41
N LEU A 93 -14.70 5.32 -8.88
CA LEU A 93 -14.67 4.68 -7.56
C LEU A 93 -13.47 5.18 -6.76
N PRO A 94 -13.60 5.45 -5.45
CA PRO A 94 -12.46 5.66 -4.57
C PRO A 94 -11.63 4.38 -4.47
N VAL A 95 -10.32 4.52 -4.27
CA VAL A 95 -9.39 3.41 -4.08
C VAL A 95 -9.07 3.30 -2.60
N ILE A 96 -9.38 2.15 -2.02
CA ILE A 96 -9.03 1.82 -0.64
C ILE A 96 -7.95 0.73 -0.67
N LEU A 97 -6.72 1.11 -0.36
CA LEU A 97 -5.58 0.18 -0.29
C LEU A 97 -5.30 -0.17 1.17
N LEU A 98 -5.34 -1.47 1.48
CA LEU A 98 -5.15 -2.03 2.81
C LEU A 98 -3.87 -2.87 2.82
N VAL A 99 -2.85 -2.43 3.54
CA VAL A 99 -1.52 -3.07 3.57
C VAL A 99 -1.26 -3.66 4.97
N GLY A 100 -1.53 -4.95 5.12
CA GLY A 100 -1.27 -5.72 6.35
C GLY A 100 0.17 -6.25 6.44
N GLY A 101 0.53 -6.84 7.59
CA GLY A 101 1.80 -7.56 7.78
C GLY A 101 2.53 -7.27 9.09
N GLY A 102 3.50 -8.12 9.42
CA GLY A 102 4.25 -8.09 10.68
C GLY A 102 5.07 -6.81 10.91
N THR A 103 5.49 -6.56 12.14
CA THR A 103 6.36 -5.42 12.47
C THR A 103 7.70 -5.55 11.71
N GLY A 104 8.19 -4.46 11.11
CA GLY A 104 9.46 -4.48 10.36
C GLY A 104 9.37 -4.93 8.89
N THR A 105 8.20 -5.29 8.38
CA THR A 105 8.06 -5.76 6.98
C THR A 105 8.07 -4.65 5.92
N GLY A 106 8.32 -3.39 6.28
CA GLY A 106 8.40 -2.26 5.33
C GLY A 106 7.05 -1.67 4.87
N LYS A 107 5.93 -2.03 5.52
CA LYS A 107 4.56 -1.55 5.19
C LYS A 107 4.46 -0.05 4.99
N SER A 108 4.88 0.74 5.97
CA SER A 108 4.74 2.20 5.91
C SER A 108 5.48 2.80 4.71
N THR A 109 6.67 2.28 4.38
CA THR A 109 7.44 2.70 3.20
C THR A 109 6.71 2.36 1.90
N VAL A 110 6.30 1.10 1.73
CA VAL A 110 5.60 0.65 0.52
C VAL A 110 4.25 1.36 0.36
N ALA A 111 3.46 1.46 1.43
CA ALA A 111 2.16 2.12 1.45
C ALA A 111 2.28 3.61 1.09
N THR A 112 3.26 4.32 1.65
CA THR A 112 3.47 5.76 1.36
C THR A 112 3.89 5.98 -0.08
N GLU A 113 4.81 5.17 -0.61
CA GLU A 113 5.25 5.25 -2.00
C GLU A 113 4.12 4.94 -2.99
N VAL A 114 3.34 3.88 -2.73
CA VAL A 114 2.17 3.54 -3.54
C VAL A 114 1.12 4.65 -3.47
N ALA A 115 0.85 5.20 -2.28
CA ALA A 115 -0.07 6.31 -2.12
C ALA A 115 0.36 7.54 -2.95
N TYR A 116 1.65 7.89 -2.88
CA TYR A 116 2.23 8.98 -3.68
C TYR A 116 2.03 8.74 -5.19
N ARG A 117 2.34 7.54 -5.68
CA ARG A 117 2.19 7.17 -7.10
C ARG A 117 0.74 7.15 -7.57
N LEU A 118 -0.20 6.81 -6.69
CA LEU A 118 -1.64 6.82 -6.97
C LEU A 118 -2.30 8.20 -6.78
N GLY A 119 -1.57 9.20 -6.29
CA GLY A 119 -2.12 10.52 -5.95
C GLY A 119 -3.07 10.48 -4.75
N ILE A 120 -2.90 9.52 -3.84
CA ILE A 120 -3.69 9.37 -2.62
C ILE A 120 -2.97 10.09 -1.49
N THR A 121 -3.57 11.17 -1.00
CA THR A 121 -3.00 12.01 0.08
C THR A 121 -3.36 11.50 1.47
N ARG A 122 -4.44 10.72 1.60
CA ARG A 122 -4.90 10.16 2.86
C ARG A 122 -4.21 8.84 3.13
N VAL A 123 -3.13 8.91 3.88
CA VAL A 123 -2.39 7.74 4.38
C VAL A 123 -2.50 7.71 5.90
N THR A 124 -2.94 6.60 6.46
CA THR A 124 -3.02 6.41 7.91
C THR A 124 -2.55 5.00 8.30
N SER A 125 -2.35 4.77 9.60
CA SER A 125 -1.91 3.47 10.10
C SER A 125 -2.76 2.99 11.27
N THR A 126 -2.85 1.67 11.41
CA THR A 126 -3.48 1.06 12.58
C THR A 126 -2.75 1.41 13.88
N ASP A 127 -1.45 1.74 13.82
CA ASP A 127 -0.74 2.25 14.99
C ASP A 127 -1.23 3.65 15.36
N PHE A 128 -1.48 4.54 14.40
CA PHE A 128 -2.07 5.86 14.66
C PHE A 128 -3.47 5.75 15.30
N VAL A 129 -4.31 4.84 14.79
CA VAL A 129 -5.62 4.53 15.40
C VAL A 129 -5.44 4.07 16.84
N ARG A 130 -4.54 3.10 17.08
CA ARG A 130 -4.22 2.59 18.41
C ARG A 130 -3.69 3.68 19.35
N GLN A 131 -2.79 4.54 18.89
CA GLN A 131 -2.27 5.68 19.66
C GLN A 131 -3.39 6.62 20.09
N THR A 132 -4.33 6.91 19.18
CA THR A 132 -5.50 7.75 19.46
C THR A 132 -6.36 7.11 20.55
N MET A 133 -6.72 5.84 20.40
CA MET A 133 -7.47 5.10 21.43
C MET A 133 -6.75 5.11 22.79
N ARG A 134 -5.43 4.90 22.79
CA ARG A 134 -4.60 4.86 23.99
C ARG A 134 -4.60 6.18 24.77
N ALA A 135 -4.85 7.30 24.10
CA ALA A 135 -4.94 8.61 24.75
C ALA A 135 -6.27 8.81 25.50
N PHE A 136 -7.32 8.10 25.12
CA PHE A 136 -8.66 8.22 25.71
C PHE A 136 -8.96 7.13 26.75
N PHE A 137 -8.49 5.90 26.53
CA PHE A 137 -8.77 4.78 27.42
C PHE A 137 -7.64 4.58 28.43
N ALA A 138 -8.03 4.39 29.70
CA ALA A 138 -7.10 4.04 30.77
C ALA A 138 -6.61 2.59 30.60
N LYS A 139 -5.40 2.30 31.09
CA LYS A 139 -4.76 0.98 30.97
C LYS A 139 -5.57 -0.12 31.64
N GLU A 140 -6.26 0.20 32.73
CA GLU A 140 -7.11 -0.72 33.47
C GLU A 140 -8.37 -1.10 32.70
N PHE A 141 -8.81 -0.25 31.77
CA PHE A 141 -10.03 -0.45 30.99
C PHE A 141 -9.76 -1.16 29.67
N MET A 142 -8.66 -0.83 28.98
CA MET A 142 -8.29 -1.46 27.72
C MET A 142 -6.78 -1.75 27.67
N PRO A 143 -6.28 -2.74 28.42
CA PRO A 143 -4.84 -2.94 28.60
C PRO A 143 -4.09 -3.20 27.29
N SER A 144 -4.68 -3.97 26.37
CA SER A 144 -4.00 -4.48 25.17
C SER A 144 -3.47 -3.37 24.26
N ILE A 145 -4.17 -2.23 24.11
CA ILE A 145 -3.71 -1.12 23.25
C ILE A 145 -2.49 -0.36 23.79
N HIS A 146 -2.13 -0.55 25.08
CA HIS A 146 -1.00 0.12 25.70
C HIS A 146 0.36 -0.55 25.44
N TYR A 147 0.36 -1.78 24.91
CA TYR A 147 1.57 -2.55 24.61
C TYR A 147 1.88 -2.60 23.11
N SER A 148 3.11 -2.94 22.73
CA SER A 148 3.41 -3.21 21.31
C SER A 148 2.65 -4.45 20.85
N SER A 149 2.40 -4.63 19.54
CA SER A 149 1.62 -5.77 19.04
C SER A 149 2.24 -7.13 19.40
N PHE A 150 3.57 -7.20 19.47
CA PHE A 150 4.33 -8.38 19.88
C PHE A 150 4.45 -8.55 21.41
N GLU A 151 3.95 -7.60 22.20
CA GLU A 151 3.91 -7.62 23.67
C GLU A 151 2.47 -7.58 24.20
N ALA A 152 1.47 -7.64 23.33
CA ALA A 152 0.07 -7.42 23.69
C ALA A 152 -0.45 -8.48 24.69
N ALA A 153 0.22 -9.63 24.78
CA ALA A 153 0.05 -10.60 25.86
C ALA A 153 0.09 -9.99 27.27
N LEU A 154 0.92 -8.97 27.51
CA LEU A 154 1.05 -8.31 28.82
C LEU A 154 -0.22 -7.55 29.24
N GLY A 155 -1.20 -7.45 28.34
CA GLY A 155 -2.52 -6.89 28.61
C GLY A 155 -3.59 -7.92 28.95
N LEU A 156 -3.28 -9.22 28.90
CA LEU A 156 -4.23 -10.29 29.21
C LEU A 156 -4.40 -10.49 30.71
N SER A 157 -5.57 -11.00 31.10
CA SER A 157 -5.84 -11.47 32.45
C SER A 157 -5.28 -12.89 32.66
N LYS A 158 -5.00 -13.25 33.91
CA LYS A 158 -4.49 -14.60 34.27
C LYS A 158 -5.39 -15.74 33.80
N ALA A 159 -6.70 -15.52 33.74
CA ALA A 159 -7.65 -16.51 33.24
C ALA A 159 -7.49 -16.75 31.73
N GLU A 160 -7.19 -15.71 30.95
CA GLU A 160 -6.96 -15.80 29.50
C GLU A 160 -5.59 -16.43 29.18
N GLU A 161 -4.60 -16.26 30.06
CA GLU A 161 -3.29 -16.91 29.95
C GLU A 161 -3.36 -18.44 30.17
N GLU A 162 -4.23 -18.89 31.10
CA GLU A 162 -4.37 -20.31 31.45
C GLU A 162 -5.15 -21.13 30.41
N GLU A 163 -5.91 -20.47 29.52
CA GLU A 163 -6.81 -21.12 28.55
C GLU A 163 -6.16 -21.38 27.17
N SER A 164 -5.00 -20.78 26.87
CA SER A 164 -4.33 -20.85 25.56
C SER A 164 -2.82 -21.12 25.66
N GLY A 165 -2.31 -22.00 24.80
CA GLY A 165 -0.86 -22.28 24.70
C GLY A 165 -0.04 -21.17 24.03
N ASP A 166 -0.69 -20.19 23.38
CA ASP A 166 -0.03 -19.09 22.67
C ASP A 166 -0.58 -17.73 23.12
N VAL A 167 -0.10 -17.29 24.28
CA VAL A 167 -0.53 -16.06 24.97
C VAL A 167 -0.18 -14.80 24.14
N ALA A 168 0.96 -14.81 23.44
CA ALA A 168 1.39 -13.72 22.57
C ALA A 168 0.43 -13.51 21.40
N LEU A 169 0.01 -14.59 20.74
CA LEU A 169 -0.98 -14.52 19.68
C LEU A 169 -2.35 -14.06 20.21
N LEU A 170 -2.77 -14.56 21.37
CA LEU A 170 -4.07 -14.20 21.95
C LEU A 170 -4.13 -12.70 22.28
N GLY A 171 -3.08 -12.15 22.89
CA GLY A 171 -2.99 -10.71 23.19
C GLY A 171 -2.96 -9.86 21.93
N PHE A 172 -2.27 -10.32 20.88
CA PHE A 172 -2.29 -9.65 19.58
C PHE A 172 -3.68 -9.64 18.95
N LEU A 173 -4.42 -10.75 19.02
CA LEU A 173 -5.78 -10.84 18.50
C LEU A 173 -6.76 -9.96 19.27
N ASP A 174 -6.64 -9.88 20.61
CA ASP A 174 -7.42 -8.95 21.41
C ASP A 174 -7.14 -7.49 21.02
N GLN A 175 -5.86 -7.09 20.97
CA GLN A 175 -5.47 -5.76 20.52
C GLN A 175 -6.02 -5.47 19.12
N THR A 176 -5.96 -6.45 18.21
CA THR A 176 -6.48 -6.34 16.85
C THR A 176 -7.98 -6.06 16.83
N ARG A 177 -8.80 -6.80 17.59
CA ARG A 177 -10.25 -6.57 17.67
C ARG A 177 -10.56 -5.14 18.14
N ASN A 178 -9.85 -4.66 19.16
CA ASN A 178 -10.05 -3.32 19.68
C ASN A 178 -9.68 -2.25 18.64
N VAL A 179 -8.52 -2.38 17.98
CA VAL A 179 -8.05 -1.40 17.00
C VAL A 179 -8.90 -1.40 15.72
N LEU A 180 -9.43 -2.56 15.31
CA LEU A 180 -10.25 -2.68 14.11
C LEU A 180 -11.54 -1.85 14.18
N VAL A 181 -12.10 -1.60 15.37
CA VAL A 181 -13.25 -0.70 15.53
C VAL A 181 -12.94 0.71 14.99
N GLY A 182 -11.75 1.24 15.28
CA GLY A 182 -11.31 2.53 14.77
C GLY A 182 -10.95 2.50 13.29
N VAL A 183 -10.45 1.36 12.79
CA VAL A 183 -10.17 1.15 11.36
C VAL A 183 -11.47 1.17 10.56
N GLU A 184 -12.48 0.41 10.98
CA GLU A 184 -13.80 0.37 10.33
C GLU A 184 -14.45 1.74 10.30
N ALA A 185 -14.36 2.52 11.39
CA ALA A 185 -14.83 3.91 11.41
C ALA A 185 -14.10 4.79 10.38
N ALA A 186 -12.78 4.63 10.22
CA ALA A 186 -12.01 5.38 9.22
C ALA A 186 -12.37 4.96 7.78
N LEU A 187 -12.58 3.66 7.54
CA LEU A 187 -13.01 3.14 6.24
C LEU A 187 -14.41 3.66 5.89
N GLN A 188 -15.36 3.57 6.82
CA GLN A 188 -16.72 4.06 6.61
C GLN A 188 -16.74 5.56 6.28
N ARG A 189 -15.96 6.37 7.02
CA ARG A 189 -15.78 7.80 6.74
C ARG A 189 -15.26 8.03 5.31
N ALA A 190 -14.23 7.28 4.89
CA ALA A 190 -13.68 7.38 3.54
C ALA A 190 -14.70 7.04 2.46
N LEU A 191 -15.54 6.01 2.67
CA LEU A 191 -16.62 5.65 1.74
C LEU A 191 -17.71 6.72 1.66
N ASP A 192 -18.13 7.26 2.80
CA ASP A 192 -19.18 8.27 2.87
C ASP A 192 -18.79 9.56 2.17
N GLU A 193 -17.52 9.94 2.28
CA GLU A 193 -16.97 11.12 1.62
C GLU A 193 -16.42 10.83 0.21
N GLY A 194 -16.40 9.56 -0.20
CA GLY A 194 -15.93 9.12 -1.52
C GLY A 194 -14.44 9.39 -1.73
N TRP A 195 -13.63 9.17 -0.71
CA TRP A 195 -12.19 9.41 -0.70
C TRP A 195 -11.39 8.15 -0.96
N SER A 196 -10.35 8.26 -1.78
CA SER A 196 -9.29 7.26 -1.80
C SER A 196 -8.44 7.35 -0.52
N MET A 197 -8.03 6.21 0.01
CA MET A 197 -7.26 6.09 1.24
C MET A 197 -6.27 4.91 1.13
N VAL A 198 -5.09 5.08 1.72
CA VAL A 198 -4.18 3.98 2.04
C VAL A 198 -4.13 3.82 3.55
N LEU A 199 -4.38 2.60 4.02
CA LEU A 199 -4.34 2.25 5.43
C LEU A 199 -3.42 1.06 5.63
N GLU A 200 -2.42 1.21 6.50
CA GLU A 200 -1.41 0.17 6.74
C GLU A 200 -1.34 -0.27 8.20
N GLY A 201 -0.92 -1.51 8.45
CA GLY A 201 -0.43 -1.89 9.76
C GLY A 201 -0.69 -3.35 10.14
N VAL A 202 -0.18 -3.71 11.31
CA VAL A 202 -0.17 -5.11 11.78
C VAL A 202 -1.58 -5.64 12.10
N HIS A 203 -2.51 -4.77 12.49
CA HIS A 203 -3.88 -5.14 12.84
C HIS A 203 -4.78 -5.39 11.62
N LEU A 204 -4.31 -5.15 10.39
CA LEU A 204 -5.05 -5.48 9.17
C LEU A 204 -4.97 -6.97 8.85
N VAL A 205 -5.46 -7.79 9.78
CA VAL A 205 -5.46 -9.24 9.68
C VAL A 205 -6.59 -9.68 8.73
N PRO A 206 -6.27 -10.43 7.66
CA PRO A 206 -7.27 -10.91 6.72
C PRO A 206 -8.43 -11.67 7.39
N GLY A 207 -9.66 -11.32 7.02
CA GLY A 207 -10.88 -11.93 7.52
C GLY A 207 -11.27 -11.56 8.96
N MET A 208 -10.67 -10.51 9.55
CA MET A 208 -11.10 -9.97 10.85
C MET A 208 -11.94 -8.69 10.76
N PHE A 209 -12.09 -8.12 9.55
CA PHE A 209 -12.89 -6.93 9.28
C PHE A 209 -13.46 -7.02 7.85
N GLU A 210 -14.52 -6.26 7.58
CA GLU A 210 -15.19 -6.29 6.28
C GLU A 210 -14.40 -5.53 5.20
N THR A 211 -14.19 -6.18 4.06
CA THR A 211 -13.49 -5.61 2.90
C THR A 211 -14.34 -5.59 1.63
N ASN A 212 -15.55 -6.16 1.67
CA ASN A 212 -16.50 -6.09 0.57
C ASN A 212 -17.28 -4.77 0.63
N LEU A 213 -16.65 -3.69 0.14
CA LEU A 213 -17.21 -2.34 0.17
C LEU A 213 -17.64 -1.94 -1.25
N ASP A 214 -18.93 -2.11 -1.58
CA ASP A 214 -19.48 -1.95 -2.94
C ASP A 214 -19.27 -0.55 -3.56
N ARG A 215 -18.93 0.45 -2.74
CA ARG A 215 -18.74 1.86 -3.14
C ARG A 215 -17.27 2.22 -3.37
N ALA A 216 -16.35 1.25 -3.42
CA ALA A 216 -14.93 1.47 -3.62
C ALA A 216 -14.23 0.32 -4.36
N LEU A 217 -13.10 0.63 -5.01
CA LEU A 217 -12.10 -0.37 -5.35
C LEU A 217 -11.29 -0.68 -4.09
N VAL A 218 -11.64 -1.76 -3.39
CA VAL A 218 -10.89 -2.23 -2.23
C VAL A 218 -9.80 -3.21 -2.68
N VAL A 219 -8.56 -2.93 -2.29
CA VAL A 219 -7.40 -3.77 -2.55
C VAL A 219 -6.73 -4.07 -1.24
N GLN A 220 -6.72 -5.35 -0.83
CA GLN A 220 -6.03 -5.81 0.36
C GLN A 220 -4.83 -6.68 -0.02
N CYS A 221 -3.71 -6.48 0.68
CA CYS A 221 -2.55 -7.36 0.62
C CYS A 221 -1.83 -7.44 1.97
N VAL A 222 -0.96 -8.44 2.12
CA VAL A 222 -0.07 -8.60 3.27
C VAL A 222 1.37 -8.53 2.80
N LEU A 223 2.19 -7.69 3.42
CA LEU A 223 3.65 -7.71 3.23
C LEU A 223 4.30 -8.65 4.23
N ALA A 224 5.19 -9.50 3.75
CA ALA A 224 5.97 -10.44 4.55
C ALA A 224 7.45 -10.42 4.17
N ILE A 225 8.30 -10.78 5.13
CA ILE A 225 9.72 -11.06 4.89
C ILE A 225 10.01 -12.46 5.45
N HIS A 226 10.35 -13.39 4.56
CA HIS A 226 10.60 -14.77 4.95
C HIS A 226 12.01 -14.94 5.51
N ASP A 227 13.02 -14.32 4.88
CA ASP A 227 14.40 -14.32 5.36
C ASP A 227 14.53 -13.52 6.67
N GLU A 228 14.96 -14.21 7.74
CA GLU A 228 15.11 -13.59 9.05
C GLU A 228 16.23 -12.55 9.08
N GLU A 229 17.34 -12.77 8.39
CA GLU A 229 18.47 -11.84 8.35
C GLU A 229 18.07 -10.54 7.64
N ILE A 230 17.37 -10.64 6.51
CA ILE A 230 16.79 -9.46 5.85
C ILE A 230 15.83 -8.73 6.80
N HIS A 231 14.96 -9.47 7.49
CA HIS A 231 14.02 -8.88 8.44
C HIS A 231 14.74 -8.14 9.59
N ARG A 232 15.86 -8.69 10.08
CA ARG A 232 16.71 -8.05 11.09
C ARG A 232 17.27 -6.72 10.60
N THR A 233 17.75 -6.65 9.35
CA THR A 233 18.33 -5.41 8.79
C THR A 233 17.34 -4.24 8.79
N HIS A 234 16.04 -4.52 8.65
CA HIS A 234 15.02 -3.48 8.65
C HIS A 234 14.89 -2.77 10.01
N PHE A 235 15.19 -3.44 11.13
CA PHE A 235 15.17 -2.78 12.44
C PHE A 235 16.32 -1.80 12.63
N TRP A 236 17.50 -2.08 12.06
CA TRP A 236 18.63 -1.15 12.06
C TRP A 236 18.34 0.12 11.25
N SER A 237 17.66 -0.02 10.10
CA SER A 237 17.30 1.13 9.25
C SER A 237 16.23 2.07 9.88
N ARG A 238 15.41 1.53 10.79
CA ARG A 238 14.37 2.29 11.51
C ARG A 238 14.92 3.23 12.57
N ASP A 239 16.09 2.92 13.14
CA ASP A 239 16.76 3.73 14.16
C ASP A 239 17.42 4.97 13.52
N LEU A 240 17.89 4.85 12.28
CA LEU A 240 18.48 5.96 11.51
C LEU A 240 17.45 7.02 11.04
N SER A 241 16.17 6.65 10.96
CA SER A 241 15.07 7.50 10.49
C SER A 241 14.18 8.03 11.62
N SER A 242 14.36 7.52 12.85
CA SER A 242 13.64 7.95 14.04
C SER A 242 14.61 8.73 14.91
N ASP A 243 14.40 10.04 15.08
CA ASP A 243 15.24 10.90 15.91
C ASP A 243 15.13 10.48 17.40
N GLY A 244 15.93 9.49 17.80
CA GLY A 244 16.11 8.99 19.16
C GLY A 244 14.93 8.24 19.80
N GLY A 245 15.13 6.96 20.15
CA GLY A 245 14.55 6.44 21.40
C GLY A 245 13.76 5.11 21.39
N ARG A 246 13.97 4.18 20.45
CA ARG A 246 13.55 2.78 20.67
C ARG A 246 14.73 1.85 20.38
N PRO A 247 15.30 1.17 21.39
CA PRO A 247 16.49 0.35 21.18
C PRO A 247 16.15 -0.72 20.14
N VAL A 248 16.93 -0.76 19.04
CA VAL A 248 17.00 -1.89 18.12
C VAL A 248 16.95 -3.21 18.90
N ASP A 249 17.64 -3.28 20.04
CA ASP A 249 17.70 -4.40 20.96
C ASP A 249 16.32 -4.94 21.38
N ARG A 250 15.32 -4.07 21.58
CA ARG A 250 13.96 -4.50 21.95
C ARG A 250 13.29 -5.26 20.80
N TYR A 251 13.39 -4.75 19.57
CA TYR A 251 12.83 -5.42 18.41
C TYR A 251 13.60 -6.70 18.08
N MET A 252 14.91 -6.70 18.29
CA MET A 252 15.74 -7.90 18.13
C MET A 252 15.41 -8.98 19.16
N ALA A 253 15.16 -8.60 20.41
CA ALA A 253 14.75 -9.51 21.46
C ALA A 253 13.35 -10.10 21.21
N ALA A 254 12.43 -9.29 20.67
CA ALA A 254 11.06 -9.70 20.36
C ALA A 254 10.87 -10.25 18.94
N LEU A 255 11.95 -10.52 18.21
CA LEU A 255 11.88 -11.03 16.84
C LEU A 255 11.10 -12.35 16.73
N PRO A 256 11.25 -13.32 17.65
CA PRO A 256 10.46 -14.56 17.62
C PRO A 256 8.95 -14.28 17.63
N GLU A 257 8.48 -13.42 18.53
CA GLU A 257 7.07 -13.05 18.66
C GLU A 257 6.59 -12.26 17.43
N ILE A 258 7.42 -11.37 16.89
CA ILE A 258 7.12 -10.63 15.65
C ILE A 258 6.93 -11.59 14.47
N ARG A 259 7.80 -12.59 14.33
CA ARG A 259 7.74 -13.58 13.24
C ARG A 259 6.55 -14.52 13.43
N MET A 260 6.27 -14.96 14.66
CA MET A 260 5.07 -15.74 14.99
C MET A 260 3.78 -15.00 14.59
N ILE A 261 3.68 -13.71 14.92
CA ILE A 261 2.55 -12.86 14.48
C ILE A 261 2.52 -12.74 12.95
N GLN A 262 3.66 -12.56 12.30
CA GLN A 262 3.72 -12.50 10.83
C GLN A 262 3.20 -13.80 10.21
N ASP A 263 3.66 -14.95 10.70
CA ASP A 263 3.28 -16.26 10.17
C ASP A 263 1.78 -16.50 10.32
N TYR A 264 1.20 -16.10 11.45
CA TYR A 264 -0.25 -16.10 11.64
C TYR A 264 -0.97 -15.22 10.60
N ILE A 265 -0.52 -13.97 10.38
CA ILE A 265 -1.13 -13.06 9.40
C ILE A 265 -1.03 -13.65 7.97
N VAL A 266 0.12 -14.22 7.61
CA VAL A 266 0.35 -14.86 6.30
C VAL A 266 -0.55 -16.07 6.13
N GLU A 267 -0.72 -16.89 7.17
CA GLU A 267 -1.64 -18.02 7.13
C GLU A 267 -3.10 -17.56 6.96
N ARG A 268 -3.52 -16.52 7.69
CA ARG A 268 -4.85 -15.91 7.52
C ARG A 268 -5.04 -15.37 6.11
N ALA A 269 -4.03 -14.73 5.53
CA ALA A 269 -4.06 -14.23 4.16
C ALA A 269 -4.33 -15.35 3.16
N ARG A 270 -3.61 -16.47 3.26
CA ARG A 270 -3.83 -17.66 2.42
C ARG A 270 -5.24 -18.23 2.57
N ARG A 271 -5.75 -18.34 3.81
CA ARG A 271 -7.12 -18.84 4.08
C ARG A 271 -8.22 -17.92 3.53
N CYS A 272 -7.94 -16.62 3.42
CA CYS A 272 -8.90 -15.61 2.95
C CYS A 272 -8.65 -15.17 1.49
N ASP A 273 -7.78 -15.85 0.74
CA ASP A 273 -7.39 -15.49 -0.63
C ASP A 273 -6.89 -14.03 -0.78
N VAL A 274 -6.20 -13.53 0.24
CA VAL A 274 -5.54 -12.23 0.23
C VAL A 274 -4.09 -12.41 -0.22
N PRO A 275 -3.63 -11.68 -1.25
CA PRO A 275 -2.25 -11.77 -1.74
C PRO A 275 -1.21 -11.47 -0.66
N VAL A 276 -0.20 -12.33 -0.57
CA VAL A 276 1.00 -12.10 0.22
C VAL A 276 2.11 -11.65 -0.71
N ILE A 277 2.69 -10.50 -0.43
CA ILE A 277 3.77 -9.88 -1.21
C ILE A 277 5.04 -9.96 -0.38
N GLU A 278 6.03 -10.66 -0.94
CA GLU A 278 7.36 -10.74 -0.37
C GLU A 278 8.11 -9.41 -0.59
N ASN A 279 8.62 -8.83 0.51
CA ASN A 279 9.23 -7.51 0.49
C ASN A 279 10.70 -7.55 0.93
N GLU A 280 11.54 -8.21 0.14
CA GLU A 280 13.00 -8.23 0.31
C GLU A 280 13.68 -6.98 -0.27
N SER A 281 13.05 -6.33 -1.25
CA SER A 281 13.53 -5.07 -1.83
C SER A 281 12.40 -4.06 -1.93
N ARG A 282 12.72 -2.80 -1.61
CA ARG A 282 11.75 -1.69 -1.63
C ARG A 282 11.06 -1.58 -2.98
N ASP A 283 11.82 -1.60 -4.08
CA ASP A 283 11.27 -1.45 -5.43
C ASP A 283 10.41 -2.64 -5.85
N GLY A 284 10.79 -3.86 -5.45
CA GLY A 284 10.00 -5.07 -5.66
C GLY A 284 8.64 -5.00 -4.99
N GLY A 285 8.61 -4.65 -3.69
CA GLY A 285 7.39 -4.53 -2.92
C GLY A 285 6.43 -3.46 -3.46
N ILE A 286 6.96 -2.27 -3.79
CA ILE A 286 6.16 -1.19 -4.39
C ILE A 286 5.58 -1.62 -5.75
N GLY A 287 6.41 -2.23 -6.60
CA GLY A 287 5.98 -2.71 -7.92
C GLY A 287 4.88 -3.76 -7.83
N ALA A 288 4.99 -4.71 -6.90
CA ALA A 288 4.00 -5.76 -6.69
C ALA A 288 2.67 -5.23 -6.17
N VAL A 289 2.67 -4.29 -5.21
CA VAL A 289 1.43 -3.66 -4.72
C VAL A 289 0.78 -2.82 -5.81
N MET A 290 1.55 -2.03 -6.57
CA MET A 290 1.02 -1.27 -7.71
C MET A 290 0.37 -2.19 -8.75
N GLU A 291 1.04 -3.28 -9.12
CA GLU A 291 0.51 -4.25 -10.07
C GLU A 291 -0.81 -4.87 -9.59
N LEU A 292 -0.90 -5.21 -8.29
CA LEU A 292 -2.12 -5.73 -7.68
C LEU A 292 -3.28 -4.71 -7.77
N VAL A 293 -3.03 -3.43 -7.48
CA VAL A 293 -4.05 -2.37 -7.59
C VAL A 293 -4.55 -2.25 -9.04
N LEU A 294 -3.62 -2.19 -10.00
CA LEU A 294 -3.94 -2.09 -11.42
C LEU A 294 -4.73 -3.31 -11.93
N GLU A 295 -4.34 -4.52 -11.53
CA GLU A 295 -5.04 -5.75 -11.92
C GLU A 295 -6.46 -5.79 -11.35
N ARG A 296 -6.66 -5.38 -10.09
CA ARG A 296 -8.00 -5.33 -9.48
C ARG A 296 -8.89 -4.29 -10.17
N ALA A 297 -8.34 -3.14 -10.53
CA ALA A 297 -9.03 -2.12 -11.31
C ALA A 297 -9.53 -2.64 -12.65
N GLU A 298 -8.67 -3.36 -13.40
CA GLU A 298 -9.04 -3.98 -14.68
C GLU A 298 -10.20 -4.97 -14.55
N ARG A 299 -10.20 -5.78 -13.48
CA ARG A 299 -11.28 -6.76 -13.25
C ARG A 299 -12.62 -6.07 -13.04
N ILE A 300 -12.67 -5.01 -12.23
CA ILE A 300 -13.91 -4.23 -12.00
C ILE A 300 -14.38 -3.54 -13.29
N ALA A 301 -13.45 -2.95 -14.06
CA ALA A 301 -13.77 -2.31 -15.32
C ALA A 301 -14.39 -3.27 -16.36
N ARG A 302 -13.98 -4.56 -16.34
CA ARG A 302 -14.55 -5.59 -17.21
C ARG A 302 -15.93 -6.08 -16.79
N VAL A 303 -16.21 -6.15 -15.49
CA VAL A 303 -17.52 -6.56 -14.96
C VAL A 303 -18.58 -5.47 -15.16
N SER A 304 -18.14 -4.20 -15.25
CA SER A 304 -19.03 -3.05 -15.41
C SER A 304 -19.35 -2.69 -16.88
N ARG A 305 -18.81 -3.44 -17.85
CA ARG A 305 -19.08 -3.30 -19.30
C ARG A 305 -20.01 -4.41 -19.78
#